data_AF-A0A2G6TBW8-F1
#
_entry.id   AF-A0A2G6TBW8-F1
#
_cell.length_a   1.000
_cell.length_b   1.000
_cell.length_c   1.000
_cell.angle_alpha   90.00
_cell.angle_beta   90.00
_cell.angle_gamma   90.00
#
_symmetry.space_group_name_H-M   'P 1'
#
loop_
_entity.id
_entity.type
_entity.pdbx_description
1 polymer ?
#
loop_
_entity_poly.entity_id
_entity_poly.type
_entity_poly.pdbx_seq_one_letter_code
_entity_poly.pdbx_strand_id
1 'polypeptide(L)'
;MKKRSLLGAALAVLLMFSCQKENSQENSSLVSKTEQENWQTAKLDAKFADSQKQVTAYLFPTDAMAKLVETPNVEYVQFVLGYSDNTLQIKVIGVDKTGKEFASVDSKILNETSDIDKLAALKASNSKTSKGSALLNDHLILPNVALDGINAWQKKLNTLSDLDEVLSYEGQRFRYYTLEAAIVADMVKDKNTANIGLFLGLNPIGKVTTILIGLDKNNSIKKTSISGKTASADVYDASRPCPPYGDPEPANQ
;
A
#
# COMPACT_ATOMS: atom_id res chain seq x y z
N MET A 1 8.62 79.38 31.90
CA MET A 1 7.56 79.14 32.90
C MET A 1 6.21 79.00 32.19
N LYS A 2 5.47 77.89 32.42
CA LYS A 2 4.01 77.69 32.20
C LYS A 2 3.53 77.81 30.73
N LYS A 3 2.92 76.81 30.06
CA LYS A 3 1.78 75.96 30.46
C LYS A 3 1.53 74.81 29.44
N ARG A 4 1.10 73.67 29.99
CA ARG A 4 0.04 72.74 29.54
C ARG A 4 0.29 71.79 28.35
N SER A 5 0.66 70.58 28.78
CA SER A 5 0.35 69.26 28.20
C SER A 5 -1.14 69.09 27.87
N LEU A 6 -1.42 68.52 26.69
CA LEU A 6 -2.69 67.89 26.29
C LEU A 6 -2.44 67.07 25.02
N LEU A 7 -2.60 65.74 25.13
CA LEU A 7 -3.27 64.84 24.16
C LEU A 7 -2.95 63.39 24.56
N GLY A 8 -3.85 62.80 25.35
CA GLY A 8 -3.88 61.37 25.59
C GLY A 8 -4.52 60.67 24.39
N ALA A 9 -3.77 59.79 23.73
CA ALA A 9 -4.30 58.86 22.75
C ALA A 9 -4.61 57.53 23.46
N ALA A 10 -5.88 57.17 23.47
CA ALA A 10 -6.36 55.86 23.89
C ALA A 10 -5.97 54.81 22.83
N LEU A 11 -5.23 53.77 23.21
CA LEU A 11 -5.06 52.57 22.41
C LEU A 11 -5.83 51.43 23.07
N ALA A 12 -6.94 51.06 22.45
CA ALA A 12 -7.68 49.84 22.76
C ALA A 12 -6.91 48.64 22.20
N VAL A 13 -6.45 47.74 23.08
CA VAL A 13 -5.98 46.41 22.68
C VAL A 13 -7.14 45.45 22.84
N LEU A 14 -7.83 45.21 21.72
CA LEU A 14 -8.66 44.04 21.48
C LEU A 14 -7.74 42.93 20.98
N LEU A 15 -7.51 41.89 21.78
CA LEU A 15 -7.16 40.59 21.25
C LEU A 15 -8.00 39.52 21.96
N MET A 16 -8.99 39.05 21.21
CA MET A 16 -9.86 37.94 21.54
C MET A 16 -9.05 36.64 21.46
N PHE A 17 -8.86 35.97 22.59
CA PHE A 17 -8.50 34.55 22.62
C PHE A 17 -9.76 33.73 22.87
N SER A 18 -10.38 33.31 21.77
CA SER A 18 -11.26 32.15 21.74
C SER A 18 -11.35 31.66 20.31
N CYS A 19 -10.66 30.55 20.05
CA CYS A 19 -11.21 29.45 19.25
C CYS A 19 -10.35 28.21 19.52
N GLN A 20 -10.96 27.29 20.26
CA GLN A 20 -10.60 25.89 20.32
C GLN A 20 -10.41 25.32 18.91
N LYS A 21 -9.39 24.47 18.77
CA LYS A 21 -9.57 23.22 18.03
C LYS A 21 -8.64 22.18 18.65
N GLU A 22 -9.13 21.49 19.68
CA GLU A 22 -8.77 20.09 19.87
C GLU A 22 -9.26 19.36 18.62
N ASN A 23 -8.34 19.08 17.70
CA ASN A 23 -8.59 18.09 16.69
C ASN A 23 -7.96 16.79 17.21
N SER A 24 -8.86 15.93 17.68
CA SER A 24 -8.77 14.49 17.55
C SER A 24 -7.84 14.10 16.41
N GLN A 25 -6.72 13.48 16.78
CA GLN A 25 -5.81 12.86 15.82
C GLN A 25 -6.51 11.58 15.35
N GLU A 26 -7.42 11.75 14.38
CA GLU A 26 -7.91 10.68 13.53
C GLU A 26 -6.70 10.11 12.78
N ASN A 27 -6.38 8.86 13.07
CA ASN A 27 -5.52 8.02 12.25
C ASN A 27 -6.02 8.04 10.80
N SER A 28 -5.33 8.80 9.94
CA SER A 28 -5.54 8.81 8.49
C SER A 28 -4.16 8.90 7.83
N SER A 29 -3.61 7.74 7.45
CA SER A 29 -2.29 7.65 6.85
C SER A 29 -2.36 8.03 5.37
N LEU A 30 -2.35 9.33 5.10
CA LEU A 30 -1.75 9.83 3.87
C LEU A 30 -0.27 9.45 3.92
N VAL A 31 0.24 8.59 3.01
CA VAL A 31 1.70 8.48 2.85
C VAL A 31 2.21 9.83 2.31
N SER A 32 2.67 10.64 3.26
CA SER A 32 3.26 11.96 3.07
C SER A 32 4.65 11.84 2.45
N LYS A 33 5.16 12.94 1.89
CA LYS A 33 6.57 13.00 1.47
C LYS A 33 7.51 12.60 2.61
N THR A 34 7.20 13.04 3.83
CA THR A 34 7.94 12.68 5.04
C THR A 34 7.99 11.17 5.26
N GLU A 35 6.88 10.44 5.11
CA GLU A 35 6.90 8.99 5.28
C GLU A 35 7.70 8.27 4.19
N GLN A 36 7.70 8.77 2.96
CA GLN A 36 8.52 8.22 1.88
C GLN A 36 10.02 8.44 2.16
N GLU A 37 10.39 9.63 2.62
CA GLU A 37 11.76 9.95 3.04
C GLU A 37 12.20 9.10 4.25
N ASN A 38 11.31 8.96 5.23
CA ASN A 38 11.52 8.08 6.38
C ASN A 38 11.75 6.64 5.93
N TRP A 39 11.00 6.16 4.93
CA TRP A 39 11.19 4.81 4.42
C TRP A 39 12.57 4.57 3.83
N GLN A 40 13.13 5.56 3.11
CA GLN A 40 14.47 5.43 2.54
C GLN A 40 15.59 5.39 3.59
N THR A 41 15.33 5.91 4.80
CA THR A 41 16.36 6.08 5.85
C THR A 41 16.07 5.31 7.14
N ALA A 42 14.90 4.69 7.26
CA ALA A 42 14.44 3.95 8.43
C ALA A 42 15.44 2.85 8.84
N LYS A 43 15.45 2.45 10.10
CA LYS A 43 16.18 1.24 10.51
C LYS A 43 15.23 0.05 10.45
N LEU A 44 15.58 -0.95 9.65
CA LEU A 44 14.82 -2.19 9.57
C LEU A 44 15.28 -3.15 10.67
N ASP A 45 15.01 -2.75 11.92
CA ASP A 45 15.43 -3.46 13.13
C ASP A 45 14.30 -4.34 13.72
N ALA A 46 14.50 -4.82 14.95
CA ALA A 46 13.51 -5.64 15.65
C ALA A 46 12.15 -4.95 15.79
N LYS A 47 12.10 -3.63 15.98
CA LYS A 47 10.83 -2.90 16.09
C LYS A 47 10.08 -2.91 14.78
N PHE A 48 10.80 -2.71 13.67
CA PHE A 48 10.21 -2.83 12.35
C PHE A 48 9.64 -4.23 12.12
N ALA A 49 10.47 -5.25 12.37
CA ALA A 49 10.06 -6.62 12.13
C ALA A 49 8.89 -7.05 13.01
N ASP A 50 8.89 -6.67 14.29
CA ASP A 50 7.82 -7.02 15.22
C ASP A 50 6.51 -6.32 14.87
N SER A 51 6.55 -5.06 14.42
CA SER A 51 5.38 -4.38 13.90
C SER A 51 4.87 -5.02 12.61
N GLN A 52 5.78 -5.31 11.68
CA GLN A 52 5.42 -5.87 10.38
C GLN A 52 4.86 -7.30 10.47
N LYS A 53 5.25 -8.10 11.48
CA LYS A 53 4.65 -9.41 11.77
C LYS A 53 3.17 -9.31 12.14
N GLN A 54 2.73 -8.16 12.68
CA GLN A 54 1.32 -7.93 13.00
C GLN A 54 0.50 -7.56 11.75
N VAL A 55 1.16 -7.11 10.68
CA VAL A 55 0.49 -6.69 9.45
C VAL A 55 0.14 -7.90 8.59
N THR A 56 -1.16 -8.15 8.48
CA THR A 56 -1.74 -9.13 7.58
C THR A 56 -1.65 -8.66 6.13
N ALA A 57 -2.21 -7.48 5.87
CA ALA A 57 -2.41 -6.90 4.56
C ALA A 57 -2.66 -5.40 4.65
N TYR A 58 -2.47 -4.72 3.52
CA TYR A 58 -2.88 -3.35 3.29
C TYR A 58 -4.16 -3.36 2.47
N LEU A 59 -5.24 -2.82 3.02
CA LEU A 59 -6.57 -2.86 2.42
C LEU A 59 -6.84 -1.59 1.62
N PHE A 60 -7.28 -1.78 0.39
CA PHE A 60 -7.75 -0.71 -0.48
C PHE A 60 -9.22 -0.95 -0.84
N PRO A 61 -10.15 -0.04 -0.49
CA PRO A 61 -11.55 -0.18 -0.85
C PRO A 61 -11.74 -0.28 -2.36
N THR A 62 -12.55 -1.25 -2.81
CA THR A 62 -12.78 -1.50 -4.24
C THR A 62 -13.36 -0.28 -4.96
N ASP A 63 -14.23 0.49 -4.32
CA ASP A 63 -14.85 1.69 -4.89
C ASP A 63 -13.84 2.83 -5.07
N ALA A 64 -12.90 2.99 -4.15
CA ALA A 64 -11.80 3.96 -4.26
C ALA A 64 -10.83 3.56 -5.38
N MET A 65 -10.46 2.28 -5.45
CA MET A 65 -9.59 1.76 -6.51
C MET A 65 -10.26 1.82 -7.89
N ALA A 66 -11.58 1.62 -7.98
CA ALA A 66 -12.33 1.77 -9.22
C ALA A 66 -12.28 3.22 -9.72
N LYS A 67 -12.56 4.20 -8.85
CA LYS A 67 -12.44 5.62 -9.19
C LYS A 67 -11.03 6.00 -9.63
N LEU A 68 -10.00 5.43 -8.99
CA LEU A 68 -8.61 5.66 -9.34
C LEU A 68 -8.34 5.25 -10.80
N VAL A 69 -8.70 4.03 -11.20
CA VAL A 69 -8.42 3.54 -12.56
C VAL A 69 -9.37 4.09 -13.63
N GLU A 70 -10.53 4.63 -13.23
CA GLU A 70 -11.45 5.38 -14.11
C GLU A 70 -11.00 6.83 -14.33
N THR A 71 -10.02 7.32 -13.56
CA THR A 71 -9.50 8.69 -13.71
C THR A 71 -8.81 8.87 -15.05
N PRO A 72 -9.17 9.88 -15.86
CA PRO A 72 -8.56 10.09 -17.18
C PRO A 72 -7.04 10.20 -17.11
N ASN A 73 -6.37 9.58 -18.09
CA ASN A 73 -4.90 9.53 -18.26
C ASN A 73 -4.15 8.67 -17.23
N VAL A 74 -4.82 8.00 -16.29
CA VAL A 74 -4.17 6.97 -15.47
C VAL A 74 -3.89 5.76 -16.33
N GLU A 75 -2.61 5.41 -16.46
CA GLU A 75 -2.13 4.26 -17.22
C GLU A 75 -1.51 3.19 -16.31
N TYR A 76 -0.89 3.63 -15.21
CA TYR A 76 -0.30 2.77 -14.20
C TYR A 76 -0.80 3.13 -12.81
N VAL A 77 -0.74 2.12 -11.95
CA VAL A 77 -1.01 2.21 -10.52
C VAL A 77 0.31 1.92 -9.80
N GLN A 78 0.73 2.82 -8.92
CA GLN A 78 1.93 2.66 -8.12
C GLN A 78 1.58 2.48 -6.64
N PHE A 79 2.13 1.45 -6.01
CA PHE A 79 2.04 1.17 -4.59
C PHE A 79 3.26 1.80 -3.91
N VAL A 80 3.12 3.05 -3.47
CA VAL A 80 4.19 3.87 -2.90
C VAL A 80 4.44 3.50 -1.45
N LEU A 81 5.72 3.23 -1.15
CA LEU A 81 6.17 2.79 0.17
C LEU A 81 6.53 4.00 1.04
N GLY A 82 6.04 3.97 2.27
CA GLY A 82 6.36 4.92 3.33
C GLY A 82 6.66 4.22 4.64
N TYR A 83 7.06 4.98 5.66
CA TYR A 83 7.39 4.45 6.98
C TYR A 83 6.92 5.38 8.08
N SER A 84 6.08 4.84 8.96
CA SER A 84 5.59 5.50 10.16
C SER A 84 5.38 4.48 11.27
N ASP A 85 5.62 4.86 12.51
CA ASP A 85 5.38 4.03 13.70
C ASP A 85 5.99 2.63 13.62
N ASN A 86 7.25 2.57 13.16
CA ASN A 86 8.00 1.34 12.89
C ASN A 86 7.33 0.39 11.89
N THR A 87 6.38 0.85 11.08
CA THR A 87 5.59 0.01 10.19
C THR A 87 5.69 0.55 8.78
N LEU A 88 5.83 -0.36 7.81
CA LEU A 88 5.70 0.03 6.42
C LEU A 88 4.29 0.57 6.18
N GLN A 89 4.19 1.73 5.55
CA GLN A 89 2.96 2.34 5.07
C GLN A 89 2.88 2.16 3.55
N ILE A 90 1.68 2.00 3.01
CA ILE A 90 1.48 1.91 1.57
C ILE A 90 0.33 2.82 1.14
N LYS A 91 0.57 3.62 0.12
CA LYS A 91 -0.45 4.39 -0.59
C LYS A 91 -0.46 3.98 -2.04
N VAL A 92 -1.62 4.02 -2.67
CA VAL A 92 -1.75 3.83 -4.09
C VAL A 92 -1.86 5.18 -4.79
N ILE A 93 -1.13 5.37 -5.89
CA ILE A 93 -1.30 6.51 -6.79
C ILE A 93 -1.55 6.04 -8.23
N GLY A 94 -2.38 6.77 -8.96
CA GLY A 94 -2.61 6.59 -10.39
C GLY A 94 -1.75 7.58 -11.17
N VAL A 95 -0.95 7.07 -12.10
CA VAL A 95 0.01 7.87 -12.89
C VAL A 95 -0.11 7.60 -14.39
N ASP A 96 0.34 8.55 -15.21
CA ASP A 96 0.57 8.32 -16.64
C ASP A 96 1.94 7.69 -16.91
N LYS A 97 2.30 7.50 -18.18
CA LYS A 97 3.62 6.97 -18.61
C LYS A 97 4.82 7.83 -18.16
N THR A 98 4.61 9.10 -17.83
CA THR A 98 5.67 10.02 -17.38
C THR A 98 5.83 10.02 -15.87
N GLY A 99 4.95 9.32 -15.14
CA GLY A 99 4.93 9.30 -13.67
C GLY A 99 4.14 10.45 -13.05
N LYS A 100 3.40 11.25 -13.85
CA LYS A 100 2.56 12.32 -13.32
C LYS A 100 1.38 11.72 -12.55
N GLU A 101 1.22 12.12 -11.28
CA GLU A 101 0.12 11.70 -10.42
C GLU A 101 -1.21 12.41 -10.78
N PHE A 102 -2.30 11.64 -10.80
CA PHE A 102 -3.67 12.14 -11.04
C PHE A 102 -4.62 11.92 -9.86
N ALA A 103 -4.44 10.83 -9.13
CA ALA A 103 -5.29 10.46 -8.00
C ALA A 103 -4.55 9.53 -7.05
N SER A 104 -5.03 9.41 -5.82
CA SER A 104 -4.46 8.54 -4.80
C SER A 104 -5.51 7.89 -3.90
N VAL A 105 -5.15 6.76 -3.32
CA VAL A 105 -5.95 5.98 -2.37
C VAL A 105 -5.06 5.51 -1.23
N ASP A 106 -5.40 5.89 -0.01
CA ASP A 106 -4.69 5.43 1.19
C ASP A 106 -5.08 4.00 1.55
N SER A 107 -4.12 3.25 2.09
CA SER A 107 -4.41 1.93 2.64
C SER A 107 -4.94 2.02 4.07
N LYS A 108 -5.71 0.99 4.44
CA LYS A 108 -5.96 0.66 5.84
C LYS A 108 -5.17 -0.59 6.19
N ILE A 109 -4.34 -0.54 7.22
CA ILE A 109 -3.62 -1.72 7.72
C ILE A 109 -4.61 -2.67 8.39
N LEU A 110 -4.59 -3.93 7.96
CA LEU A 110 -5.24 -5.05 8.64
C LEU A 110 -4.23 -5.72 9.56
N ASN A 111 -4.52 -5.71 10.86
CA ASN A 111 -3.72 -6.37 11.88
C ASN A 111 -4.51 -7.53 12.50
N GLU A 112 -4.27 -8.76 12.07
CA GLU A 112 -4.90 -9.94 12.65
C GLU A 112 -3.87 -11.04 12.91
N THR A 113 -3.62 -11.33 14.18
CA THR A 113 -2.57 -12.27 14.62
C THR A 113 -2.82 -13.75 14.29
N SER A 114 -3.96 -14.12 13.69
CA SER A 114 -4.35 -15.52 13.44
C SER A 114 -4.65 -15.85 11.96
N ASP A 115 -3.95 -15.20 11.04
CA ASP A 115 -4.19 -15.26 9.58
C ASP A 115 -3.99 -16.62 8.88
N ILE A 116 -3.60 -17.66 9.62
CA ILE A 116 -3.54 -19.02 9.08
C ILE A 116 -4.90 -19.43 8.50
N ASP A 117 -6.01 -18.95 9.08
CA ASP A 117 -7.36 -19.28 8.63
C ASP A 117 -7.82 -18.46 7.43
N LYS A 118 -7.34 -17.22 7.28
CA LYS A 118 -7.71 -16.33 6.16
C LYS A 118 -6.95 -16.66 4.87
N LEU A 119 -5.70 -17.10 4.98
CA LEU A 119 -4.92 -17.60 3.85
C LEU A 119 -5.23 -19.07 3.51
N ALA A 120 -6.01 -19.78 4.33
CA ALA A 120 -6.36 -21.18 4.10
C ALA A 120 -7.06 -21.42 2.75
N ALA A 121 -7.79 -20.43 2.23
CA ALA A 121 -8.41 -20.51 0.90
C ALA A 121 -7.37 -20.66 -0.23
N LEU A 122 -6.16 -20.10 -0.06
CA LEU A 122 -5.08 -20.22 -1.05
C LEU A 122 -4.47 -21.63 -1.06
N LYS A 123 -4.45 -22.34 0.09
CA LYS A 123 -3.96 -23.73 0.19
C LYS A 123 -4.77 -24.70 -0.66
N ALA A 124 -6.07 -24.45 -0.76
CA ALA A 124 -7.01 -25.35 -1.42
C ALA A 124 -7.01 -25.23 -2.95
N SER A 125 -6.29 -24.26 -3.51
CA SER A 125 -6.32 -23.95 -4.94
C SER A 125 -4.96 -24.13 -5.60
N ASN A 126 -4.91 -25.00 -6.60
CA ASN A 126 -3.71 -25.31 -7.41
C ASN A 126 -3.85 -24.83 -8.86
N SER A 127 -4.81 -23.95 -9.14
CA SER A 127 -5.11 -23.44 -10.47
C SER A 127 -5.25 -21.92 -10.46
N LYS A 128 -4.85 -21.27 -11.56
CA LYS A 128 -5.23 -19.89 -11.86
C LYS A 128 -6.25 -19.85 -12.99
N THR A 129 -7.17 -18.90 -12.94
CA THR A 129 -8.14 -18.68 -14.02
C THR A 129 -7.40 -18.13 -15.24
N SER A 130 -7.64 -18.66 -16.45
CA SER A 130 -7.16 -17.99 -17.66
C SER A 130 -8.00 -16.74 -17.91
N LYS A 131 -7.36 -15.61 -18.16
CA LYS A 131 -7.98 -14.33 -18.51
C LYS A 131 -7.98 -14.12 -20.02
N GLY A 132 -8.86 -13.24 -20.48
CA GLY A 132 -9.03 -12.93 -21.90
C GLY A 132 -7.92 -12.10 -22.53
N SER A 133 -6.89 -11.68 -21.77
CA SER A 133 -5.76 -10.91 -22.29
C SER A 133 -4.42 -11.47 -21.80
N ALA A 134 -3.38 -11.35 -22.63
CA ALA A 134 -2.01 -11.73 -22.26
C ALA A 134 -1.54 -10.95 -21.03
N LEU A 135 -1.77 -9.63 -21.01
CA LEU A 135 -1.43 -8.76 -19.88
C LEU A 135 -1.98 -9.28 -18.55
N LEU A 136 -3.26 -9.68 -18.49
CA LEU A 136 -3.84 -10.22 -17.25
C LEU A 136 -3.23 -11.58 -16.88
N ASN A 137 -2.99 -12.45 -17.87
CA ASN A 137 -2.42 -13.77 -17.64
C ASN A 137 -0.97 -13.74 -17.13
N ASP A 138 -0.21 -12.72 -17.54
CA ASP A 138 1.19 -12.52 -17.15
C ASP A 138 1.32 -12.14 -15.67
N HIS A 139 0.36 -11.38 -15.13
CA HIS A 139 0.35 -11.00 -13.72
C HIS A 139 -0.33 -12.02 -12.80
N LEU A 140 -1.04 -13.00 -13.35
CA LEU A 140 -1.67 -14.03 -12.52
C LEU A 140 -0.66 -15.04 -12.00
N ILE A 141 -0.61 -15.17 -10.68
CA ILE A 141 0.19 -16.19 -10.00
C ILE A 141 -0.71 -17.29 -9.44
N LEU A 142 -0.13 -18.47 -9.22
CA LEU A 142 -0.86 -19.56 -8.59
C LEU A 142 -1.11 -19.23 -7.10
N PRO A 143 -2.30 -19.54 -6.55
CA PRO A 143 -2.60 -19.29 -5.13
C PRO A 143 -1.60 -19.92 -4.15
N ASN A 144 -1.08 -21.11 -4.44
CA ASN A 144 -0.06 -21.75 -3.62
C ASN A 144 1.29 -21.00 -3.67
N VAL A 145 1.70 -20.49 -4.83
CA VAL A 145 2.92 -19.67 -4.98
C VAL A 145 2.78 -18.37 -4.18
N ALA A 146 1.61 -17.74 -4.23
CA ALA A 146 1.31 -16.56 -3.43
C ALA A 146 1.43 -16.85 -1.92
N LEU A 147 0.82 -17.95 -1.47
CA LEU A 147 0.90 -18.39 -0.08
C LEU A 147 2.34 -18.66 0.37
N ASP A 148 3.13 -19.35 -0.44
CA ASP A 148 4.52 -19.66 -0.14
C ASP A 148 5.34 -18.36 0.00
N GLY A 149 5.12 -17.40 -0.90
CA GLY A 149 5.76 -16.08 -0.84
C GLY A 149 5.40 -15.31 0.43
N ILE A 150 4.12 -15.28 0.82
CA ILE A 150 3.65 -14.61 2.05
C ILE A 150 4.27 -15.27 3.29
N ASN A 151 4.27 -16.60 3.35
CA ASN A 151 4.87 -17.35 4.46
C ASN A 151 6.39 -17.14 4.53
N ALA A 152 7.06 -17.07 3.39
CA ALA A 152 8.50 -16.81 3.32
C ALA A 152 8.83 -15.41 3.86
N TRP A 153 8.01 -14.41 3.57
CA TRP A 153 8.15 -13.07 4.14
C TRP A 153 7.98 -13.07 5.66
N GLN A 154 6.90 -13.70 6.17
CA GLN A 154 6.68 -13.83 7.61
C GLN A 154 7.84 -14.57 8.31
N LYS A 155 8.40 -15.60 7.67
CA LYS A 155 9.60 -16.28 8.17
C LYS A 155 10.83 -15.36 8.18
N LYS A 156 11.04 -14.55 7.13
CA LYS A 156 12.16 -13.60 7.04
C LYS A 156 12.10 -12.55 8.16
N LEU A 157 10.91 -12.07 8.51
CA LEU A 157 10.72 -11.17 9.65
C LEU A 157 11.14 -11.78 10.99
N ASN A 158 11.19 -13.12 11.11
CA ASN A 158 11.63 -13.79 12.34
C ASN A 158 13.15 -13.93 12.45
N THR A 159 13.92 -13.79 11.37
CA THR A 159 15.38 -13.95 11.41
C THR A 159 16.13 -12.65 11.66
N LEU A 160 15.48 -11.49 11.43
CA LEU A 160 16.04 -10.13 11.60
C LEU A 160 17.35 -9.87 10.82
N SER A 161 17.73 -10.74 9.89
CA SER A 161 18.91 -10.59 9.04
C SER A 161 18.51 -10.11 7.66
N ASP A 162 19.37 -9.29 7.03
CA ASP A 162 19.30 -8.92 5.61
C ASP A 162 17.93 -8.36 5.17
N LEU A 163 17.23 -7.66 6.07
CA LEU A 163 15.94 -7.01 5.76
C LEU A 163 16.14 -5.91 4.72
N ASP A 164 17.22 -5.13 4.84
CA ASP A 164 17.61 -4.15 3.84
C ASP A 164 17.87 -4.79 2.47
N GLU A 165 18.54 -5.95 2.45
CA GLU A 165 18.84 -6.64 1.19
C GLU A 165 17.55 -7.07 0.49
N VAL A 166 16.60 -7.68 1.20
CA VAL A 166 15.38 -8.19 0.56
C VAL A 166 14.42 -7.09 0.11
N LEU A 167 14.50 -5.90 0.73
CA LEU A 167 13.69 -4.72 0.42
C LEU A 167 14.41 -3.72 -0.50
N SER A 168 15.55 -4.11 -1.07
CA SER A 168 16.37 -3.24 -1.90
C SER A 168 16.84 -3.92 -3.19
N TYR A 169 17.14 -3.10 -4.18
CA TYR A 169 17.90 -3.47 -5.37
C TYR A 169 19.19 -2.64 -5.40
N GLU A 170 20.33 -3.31 -5.50
CA GLU A 170 21.66 -2.68 -5.49
C GLU A 170 21.87 -1.70 -4.31
N GLY A 171 21.39 -2.08 -3.12
CA GLY A 171 21.50 -1.28 -1.90
C GLY A 171 20.51 -0.11 -1.80
N GLN A 172 19.69 0.14 -2.83
CA GLN A 172 18.63 1.14 -2.81
C GLN A 172 17.29 0.49 -2.48
N ARG A 173 16.62 0.97 -1.43
CA ARG A 173 15.29 0.46 -1.05
C ARG A 173 14.28 0.71 -2.15
N PHE A 174 13.38 -0.25 -2.33
CA PHE A 174 12.24 -0.07 -3.23
C PHE A 174 11.42 1.15 -2.80
N ARG A 175 11.07 2.02 -3.74
CA ARG A 175 10.24 3.21 -3.49
C ARG A 175 8.77 2.93 -3.73
N TYR A 176 8.49 2.15 -4.75
CA TYR A 176 7.15 1.74 -5.13
C TYR A 176 7.17 0.48 -5.98
N TYR A 177 6.01 -0.16 -6.10
CA TYR A 177 5.74 -1.22 -7.07
C TYR A 177 4.75 -0.70 -8.11
N THR A 178 4.96 -1.01 -9.38
CA THR A 178 4.10 -0.54 -10.48
C THR A 178 3.29 -1.67 -11.08
N LEU A 179 2.03 -1.37 -11.44
CA LEU A 179 1.11 -2.26 -12.12
C LEU A 179 0.33 -1.50 -13.19
N GLU A 180 0.02 -2.12 -14.32
CA GLU A 180 -0.86 -1.56 -15.35
C GLU A 180 -2.28 -1.34 -14.78
N ALA A 181 -2.89 -0.19 -15.04
CA ALA A 181 -4.22 0.14 -14.55
C ALA A 181 -5.29 -0.87 -14.96
N ALA A 182 -5.10 -1.53 -16.12
CA ALA A 182 -5.97 -2.59 -16.61
C ALA A 182 -6.06 -3.82 -15.67
N ILE A 183 -5.01 -4.12 -14.90
CA ILE A 183 -5.02 -5.22 -13.93
C ILE A 183 -5.93 -4.86 -12.76
N VAL A 184 -5.74 -3.68 -12.17
CA VAL A 184 -6.58 -3.17 -11.09
C VAL A 184 -8.03 -3.02 -11.55
N ALA A 185 -8.25 -2.55 -12.78
CA ALA A 185 -9.58 -2.50 -13.40
C ALA A 185 -10.23 -3.89 -13.51
N ASP A 186 -9.47 -4.97 -13.68
CA ASP A 186 -10.02 -6.33 -13.64
C ASP A 186 -10.41 -6.75 -12.21
N MET A 187 -9.57 -6.44 -11.23
CA MET A 187 -9.81 -6.78 -9.82
C MET A 187 -11.09 -6.15 -9.27
N VAL A 188 -11.40 -4.92 -9.68
CA VAL A 188 -12.59 -4.18 -9.18
C VAL A 188 -13.91 -4.56 -9.85
N LYS A 189 -13.90 -5.40 -10.91
CA LYS A 189 -15.13 -5.84 -11.60
C LYS A 189 -15.98 -6.80 -10.77
N ASP A 190 -15.36 -7.57 -9.86
CA ASP A 190 -16.09 -8.52 -9.03
C ASP A 190 -16.86 -7.78 -7.94
N LYS A 191 -18.19 -7.74 -8.09
CA LYS A 191 -19.11 -7.05 -7.17
C LYS A 191 -19.09 -7.58 -5.73
N ASN A 192 -18.49 -8.74 -5.50
CA ASN A 192 -18.37 -9.31 -4.16
C ASN A 192 -17.01 -9.02 -3.50
N THR A 193 -16.10 -8.34 -4.21
CA THR A 193 -14.83 -7.86 -3.66
C THR A 193 -15.07 -6.51 -3.01
N ALA A 194 -15.00 -6.46 -1.68
CA ALA A 194 -15.15 -5.21 -0.92
C ALA A 194 -13.82 -4.45 -0.84
N ASN A 195 -12.70 -5.18 -0.73
CA ASN A 195 -11.36 -4.62 -0.65
C ASN A 195 -10.41 -5.39 -1.57
N ILE A 196 -9.44 -4.68 -2.16
CA ILE A 196 -8.22 -5.28 -2.67
C ILE A 196 -7.23 -5.33 -1.50
N GLY A 197 -6.82 -6.54 -1.11
CA GLY A 197 -5.77 -6.75 -0.12
C GLY A 197 -4.42 -6.87 -0.80
N LEU A 198 -3.47 -6.04 -0.38
CA LEU A 198 -2.05 -6.16 -0.72
C LEU A 198 -1.32 -6.86 0.42
N PHE A 199 -0.77 -8.02 0.12
CA PHE A 199 0.08 -8.82 0.99
C PHE A 199 1.53 -8.65 0.54
N LEU A 200 2.46 -8.57 1.49
CA LEU A 200 3.88 -8.66 1.19
C LEU A 200 4.31 -10.13 1.16
N GLY A 201 5.10 -10.49 0.15
CA GLY A 201 5.69 -11.81 0.01
C GLY A 201 7.13 -11.74 -0.48
N LEU A 202 7.84 -12.86 -0.46
CA LEU A 202 9.11 -12.99 -1.16
C LEU A 202 8.91 -13.66 -2.51
N ASN A 203 9.50 -13.08 -3.56
CA ASN A 203 9.54 -13.69 -4.88
C ASN A 203 10.62 -14.80 -4.95
N PRO A 204 10.71 -15.58 -6.06
CA PRO A 204 11.68 -16.67 -6.17
C PRO A 204 13.16 -16.26 -6.08
N ILE A 205 13.49 -14.98 -6.31
CA ILE A 205 14.85 -14.45 -6.15
C ILE A 205 15.09 -13.87 -4.74
N GLY A 206 14.16 -14.07 -3.80
CA GLY A 206 14.29 -13.67 -2.41
C GLY A 206 14.05 -12.19 -2.12
N LYS A 207 13.51 -11.43 -3.07
CA LYS A 207 13.17 -10.01 -2.89
C LYS A 207 11.70 -9.84 -2.51
N VAL A 208 11.41 -8.81 -1.72
CA VAL A 208 10.03 -8.46 -1.37
C VAL A 208 9.26 -8.06 -2.62
N THR A 209 8.06 -8.60 -2.73
CA THR A 209 7.08 -8.32 -3.79
C THR A 209 5.72 -8.12 -3.17
N THR A 210 4.82 -7.49 -3.91
CA THR A 210 3.42 -7.32 -3.51
C THR A 210 2.54 -8.37 -4.19
N ILE A 211 1.59 -8.91 -3.44
CA ILE A 211 0.62 -9.91 -3.87
C ILE A 211 -0.77 -9.32 -3.61
N LEU A 212 -1.57 -9.20 -4.67
CA LEU A 212 -2.88 -8.56 -4.65
C LEU A 212 -3.99 -9.61 -4.74
N ILE A 213 -4.93 -9.57 -3.81
CA ILE A 213 -6.05 -10.52 -3.70
C ILE A 213 -7.34 -9.76 -3.42
N GLY A 214 -8.42 -10.14 -4.11
CA GLY A 214 -9.76 -9.63 -3.78
C GLY A 214 -10.30 -10.23 -2.49
N LEU A 215 -10.75 -9.38 -1.57
CA LEU A 215 -11.30 -9.75 -0.26
C LEU A 215 -12.78 -9.36 -0.15
N ASP A 216 -13.56 -10.18 0.54
CA ASP A 216 -14.96 -9.88 0.83
C ASP A 216 -15.13 -8.83 1.95
N LYS A 217 -16.37 -8.52 2.32
CA LYS A 217 -16.71 -7.53 3.37
C LYS A 217 -16.15 -7.89 4.76
N ASN A 218 -15.77 -9.14 4.97
CA ASN A 218 -15.16 -9.63 6.21
C ASN A 218 -13.63 -9.74 6.08
N ASN A 219 -13.04 -9.14 5.04
CA ASN A 219 -11.62 -9.24 4.69
C ASN A 219 -11.14 -10.69 4.54
N SER A 220 -12.00 -11.57 4.04
CA SER A 220 -11.68 -12.98 3.81
C SER A 220 -11.46 -13.25 2.32
N ILE A 221 -10.50 -14.12 2.03
CA ILE A 221 -10.30 -14.65 0.67
C ILE A 221 -11.45 -15.62 0.39
N LYS A 222 -12.08 -15.46 -0.77
CA LYS A 222 -13.18 -16.35 -1.17
C LYS A 222 -12.72 -17.81 -1.15
N LYS A 223 -13.48 -18.66 -0.46
CA LYS A 223 -13.30 -20.12 -0.52
C LYS A 223 -13.80 -20.60 -1.89
N THR A 224 -12.93 -21.28 -2.63
CA THR A 224 -13.33 -22.08 -3.80
C THR A 224 -14.40 -23.07 -3.36
N SER A 225 -15.59 -23.07 -3.98
CA SER A 225 -16.56 -24.10 -3.68
C SER A 225 -16.01 -25.47 -4.12
N ILE A 226 -16.16 -26.47 -3.25
CA ILE A 226 -15.73 -27.85 -3.50
C ILE A 226 -16.54 -28.49 -4.65
N SER A 227 -17.65 -27.85 -5.06
CA SER A 227 -18.52 -28.30 -6.15
C SER A 227 -18.04 -27.81 -7.53
N GLY A 228 -16.90 -28.30 -8.01
CA GLY A 228 -16.56 -28.49 -9.43
C GLY A 228 -16.66 -27.33 -10.44
N LYS A 229 -17.01 -26.10 -10.03
CA LYS A 229 -17.02 -24.91 -10.89
C LYS A 229 -16.16 -23.84 -10.23
N THR A 230 -14.90 -23.87 -10.64
CA THR A 230 -13.79 -22.98 -10.33
C THR A 230 -14.20 -21.52 -10.16
N ALA A 231 -14.18 -21.06 -8.91
CA ALA A 231 -13.86 -19.68 -8.59
C ALA A 231 -12.61 -19.72 -7.71
N SER A 232 -11.44 -19.96 -8.33
CA SER A 232 -10.17 -19.65 -7.67
C SER A 232 -10.13 -18.15 -7.45
N ALA A 233 -9.75 -17.71 -6.25
CA ALA A 233 -9.44 -16.31 -6.04
C ALA A 233 -8.32 -15.95 -7.03
N ASP A 234 -8.57 -15.01 -7.93
CA ASP A 234 -7.51 -14.52 -8.81
C ASP A 234 -6.49 -13.78 -7.95
N VAL A 235 -5.23 -14.18 -8.08
CA VAL A 235 -4.11 -13.60 -7.35
C VAL A 235 -3.18 -12.95 -8.36
N TYR A 236 -2.95 -11.66 -8.18
CA TYR A 236 -2.08 -10.87 -9.04
C TYR A 236 -0.80 -10.51 -8.28
N ASP A 237 0.33 -10.43 -8.97
CA ASP A 237 1.51 -9.74 -8.44
C ASP A 237 1.55 -8.28 -8.91
N ALA A 238 2.29 -7.44 -8.17
CA ALA A 238 2.83 -6.20 -8.76
C ALA A 238 4.35 -6.36 -8.88
N SER A 239 4.78 -6.89 -10.02
CA SER A 239 6.14 -7.42 -10.21
C SER A 239 7.20 -6.40 -10.61
N ARG A 240 6.87 -5.11 -10.77
CA ARG A 240 7.86 -4.10 -11.17
C ARG A 240 8.21 -3.17 -10.00
N PRO A 241 9.16 -3.57 -9.14
CA PRO A 241 9.70 -2.66 -8.14
C PRO A 241 10.53 -1.56 -8.82
N CYS A 242 10.50 -0.36 -8.25
CA CYS A 242 11.43 0.71 -8.57
C CYS A 242 12.36 0.95 -7.37
N PRO A 243 13.68 0.80 -7.51
CA PRO A 243 14.42 0.22 -8.66
C PRO A 243 14.24 -1.32 -8.80
N PRO A 244 14.62 -1.93 -9.93
CA PRO A 244 15.26 -1.33 -11.12
C PRO A 244 14.27 -0.82 -12.17
N TYR A 245 12.98 -1.11 -12.04
CA TYR A 245 11.97 -0.77 -13.04
C TYR A 245 11.33 0.57 -12.70
N GLY A 246 12.06 1.65 -13.02
CA GLY A 246 11.66 3.03 -12.81
C GLY A 246 12.88 3.89 -12.53
N ASP A 247 13.14 4.88 -13.38
CA ASP A 247 14.16 5.89 -13.06
C ASP A 247 13.61 6.88 -12.02
N PRO A 248 14.49 7.39 -11.12
CA PRO A 248 14.10 8.35 -10.10
C PRO A 248 13.54 9.61 -10.76
N GLU A 249 12.69 10.33 -10.02
CA GLU A 249 12.35 11.71 -10.38
C GLU A 249 13.58 12.45 -10.96
N PRO A 250 13.41 13.26 -12.03
CA PRO A 250 14.45 14.22 -12.36
C PRO A 250 14.74 15.02 -11.09
N ALA A 251 16.01 15.05 -10.67
CA ALA A 251 16.46 15.92 -9.60
C ALA A 251 15.87 17.30 -9.86
N ASN A 252 15.12 17.82 -8.90
CA ASN A 252 14.68 19.21 -8.91
C ASN A 252 15.88 20.07 -9.37
N GLN A 253 15.80 20.62 -10.58
CA GLN A 253 16.60 21.75 -11.04
C GLN A 253 15.73 22.99 -10.96
#